data_AF-A0A846WDR8-F1
#
_entry.id   AF-A0A846WDR8-F1
#
_cell.length_a   1.000
_cell.length_b   1.000
_cell.length_c   1.000
_cell.angle_alpha   90.00
_cell.angle_beta   90.00
_cell.angle_gamma   90.00
#
_symmetry.space_group_name_H-M   'P 1'
#
loop_
_entity.id
_entity.type
_entity.pdbx_description
1 polymer ?
#
loop_
_entity_poly.entity_id
_entity_poly.type
_entity_poly.pdbx_seq_one_letter_code
_entity_poly.pdbx_strand_id
1 'polypeptide(L)'
;MSKCTSWYPSLSVDGSGSGVVSHAGATVLLRCAEKTGLISGLSTVLAPWRKPLATHDPGKILLDLAIAVALGGDCLADINHVRADPGVFGPVASDPTVSRLISTLATDAPAALSAINAARAAARAQAWTAAGTAAPNHDRGVRHPLIIDLDATLVTAHSDKEHATPNWKKGFGFHPLCAFADHQAAGTGEPLAIM
;
A
#
# COMPACT_ATOMS: atom_id res chain seq x y z
N MET A 1 -3.67 29.55 -5.51
CA MET A 1 -3.10 28.36 -4.86
C MET A 1 -4.25 27.45 -4.47
N SER A 2 -4.45 26.34 -5.18
CA SER A 2 -5.49 25.37 -4.80
C SER A 2 -5.15 24.82 -3.42
N LYS A 3 -6.11 24.81 -2.48
CA LYS A 3 -5.92 24.19 -1.17
C LYS A 3 -5.61 22.72 -1.40
N CYS A 4 -4.39 22.30 -1.11
CA CYS A 4 -4.01 20.91 -1.19
C CYS A 4 -4.76 20.17 -0.07
N THR A 5 -5.66 19.26 -0.44
CA THR A 5 -6.33 18.35 0.50
C THR A 5 -5.43 17.19 0.93
N SER A 6 -4.17 17.18 0.48
CA SER A 6 -3.21 16.16 0.83
C SER A 6 -2.59 16.40 2.19
N TRP A 7 -2.41 15.32 2.93
CA TRP A 7 -1.64 15.30 4.17
C TRP A 7 -0.12 15.37 3.94
N TYR A 8 0.32 15.24 2.68
CA TYR A 8 1.71 15.32 2.28
C TYR A 8 2.06 16.74 1.80
N PRO A 9 3.19 17.32 2.25
CA PRO A 9 3.65 18.62 1.77
C PRO A 9 3.77 18.70 0.25
N SER A 10 3.53 19.90 -0.28
CA SER A 10 3.94 20.24 -1.65
C SER A 10 5.45 20.44 -1.68
N LEU A 11 6.12 19.81 -2.63
CA LEU A 11 7.57 19.87 -2.77
C LEU A 11 7.95 20.69 -4.00
N SER A 12 9.01 21.49 -3.87
CA SER A 12 9.71 22.14 -4.97
C SER A 12 11.16 21.64 -4.97
N VAL A 13 11.70 21.36 -6.15
CA VAL A 13 13.08 20.90 -6.32
C VAL A 13 13.88 22.03 -6.96
N ASP A 14 15.07 22.31 -6.41
CA ASP A 14 16.04 23.23 -6.98
C ASP A 14 17.45 22.63 -6.97
N GLY A 15 18.42 23.36 -7.54
CA GLY A 15 19.82 22.95 -7.62
C GLY A 15 20.72 23.52 -6.51
N SER A 16 20.15 24.07 -5.43
CA SER A 16 20.92 24.79 -4.39
C SER A 16 21.80 23.88 -3.52
N GLY A 17 21.51 22.58 -3.51
CA GLY A 17 22.21 21.61 -2.65
C GLY A 17 21.78 21.65 -1.18
N SER A 18 20.73 22.43 -0.85
CA SER A 18 20.14 22.48 0.49
C SER A 18 18.85 21.64 0.56
N GLY A 19 18.48 21.16 1.75
CA GLY A 19 17.25 20.37 1.92
C GLY A 19 17.27 19.00 1.24
N VAL A 20 18.45 18.37 1.15
CA VAL A 20 18.60 17.01 0.59
C VAL A 20 17.85 16.01 1.45
N VAL A 21 17.03 15.18 0.80
CA VAL A 21 16.25 14.12 1.44
C VAL A 21 16.65 12.77 0.88
N SER A 22 16.83 11.81 1.78
CA SER A 22 16.89 10.41 1.39
C SER A 22 15.50 10.00 0.89
N HIS A 23 15.42 9.14 -0.12
CA HIS A 23 14.14 8.62 -0.66
C HIS A 23 13.27 9.61 -1.46
N ALA A 24 13.87 10.55 -2.21
CA ALA A 24 13.11 11.41 -3.13
C ALA A 24 12.19 10.65 -4.11
N GLY A 25 12.52 9.39 -4.44
CA GLY A 25 11.68 8.50 -5.24
C GLY A 25 10.30 8.18 -4.63
N ALA A 26 10.15 8.23 -3.30
CA ALA A 26 8.86 8.02 -2.64
C ALA A 26 7.80 9.05 -3.07
N THR A 27 8.23 10.24 -3.51
CA THR A 27 7.32 11.29 -3.94
C THR A 27 6.44 10.86 -5.11
N VAL A 28 6.95 10.02 -6.02
CA VAL A 28 6.17 9.46 -7.13
C VAL A 28 5.03 8.58 -6.60
N LEU A 29 5.31 7.75 -5.58
CA LEU A 29 4.29 6.91 -4.94
C LEU A 29 3.23 7.75 -4.21
N LEU A 30 3.65 8.78 -3.49
CA LEU A 30 2.75 9.71 -2.80
C LEU A 30 1.82 10.41 -3.81
N ARG A 31 2.39 10.95 -4.89
CA ARG A 31 1.60 11.61 -5.94
C ARG A 31 0.70 10.62 -6.69
N CYS A 32 1.14 9.38 -6.89
CA CYS A 32 0.28 8.33 -7.44
C CYS A 32 -0.92 8.05 -6.52
N ALA A 33 -0.69 7.91 -5.21
CA ALA A 33 -1.75 7.70 -4.23
C ALA A 33 -2.72 8.90 -4.14
N GLU A 34 -2.23 10.13 -4.30
CA GLU A 34 -3.06 11.33 -4.42
C GLU A 34 -3.91 11.31 -5.70
N LYS A 35 -3.28 11.08 -6.85
CA LYS A 35 -3.93 11.16 -8.16
C LYS A 35 -4.95 10.06 -8.41
N THR A 36 -4.73 8.88 -7.83
CA THR A 36 -5.68 7.76 -7.88
C THR A 36 -6.79 7.90 -6.83
N GLY A 37 -6.70 8.85 -5.91
CA GLY A 37 -7.67 9.04 -4.82
C GLY A 37 -7.53 8.03 -3.67
N LEU A 38 -6.45 7.24 -3.64
CA LEU A 38 -6.21 6.24 -2.61
C LEU A 38 -6.18 6.86 -1.21
N ILE A 39 -5.55 8.04 -1.05
CA ILE A 39 -5.46 8.74 0.24
C ILE A 39 -6.83 9.06 0.80
N SER A 40 -7.67 9.74 0.02
CA SER A 40 -9.02 10.10 0.43
C SER A 40 -9.89 8.86 0.62
N GLY A 41 -9.76 7.86 -0.26
CA GLY A 41 -10.47 6.60 -0.15
C GLY A 41 -10.18 5.88 1.16
N LEU A 42 -8.90 5.73 1.53
CA LEU A 42 -8.50 5.10 2.78
C LEU A 42 -9.00 5.87 4.00
N SER A 43 -8.89 7.21 4.01
CA SER A 43 -9.39 8.04 5.11
C SER A 43 -10.92 7.88 5.29
N THR A 44 -11.68 7.83 4.19
CA THR A 44 -13.13 7.62 4.22
C THR A 44 -13.50 6.23 4.75
N VAL A 45 -12.94 5.16 4.17
CA VAL A 45 -13.35 3.79 4.54
C VAL A 45 -12.89 3.39 5.95
N LEU A 46 -11.82 4.01 6.46
CA LEU A 46 -11.30 3.75 7.81
C LEU A 46 -11.80 4.72 8.88
N ALA A 47 -12.65 5.69 8.51
CA ALA A 47 -13.27 6.61 9.46
C ALA A 47 -13.96 5.90 10.65
N PRO A 48 -14.63 4.72 10.50
CA PRO A 48 -15.23 4.02 11.63
C PRO A 48 -14.23 3.57 12.72
N TRP A 49 -12.96 3.37 12.36
CA TRP A 49 -11.90 3.00 13.31
C TRP A 49 -11.13 4.20 13.87
N ARG A 50 -11.47 5.42 13.43
CA ARG A 50 -10.84 6.64 13.92
C ARG A 50 -11.39 7.00 15.30
N LYS A 51 -10.51 7.05 16.31
CA LYS A 51 -10.88 7.54 17.64
C LYS A 51 -11.24 9.03 17.58
N PRO A 52 -12.23 9.52 18.37
CA PRO A 52 -12.65 10.93 18.31
C PRO A 52 -11.54 11.96 18.51
N LEU A 53 -10.55 11.64 19.34
CA LEU A 53 -9.41 12.52 19.64
C LEU A 53 -8.11 12.12 18.90
N ALA A 54 -8.22 11.32 17.83
CA ALA A 54 -7.06 10.91 17.06
C ALA A 54 -6.50 12.06 16.21
N THR A 55 -5.25 12.45 16.51
CA THR A 55 -4.47 13.41 15.70
C THR A 55 -4.14 12.83 14.33
N HIS A 56 -3.75 11.56 14.27
CA HIS A 56 -3.39 10.88 13.02
C HIS A 56 -4.60 10.18 12.40
N ASP A 57 -4.77 10.37 11.10
CA ASP A 57 -5.79 9.69 10.31
C ASP A 57 -5.39 8.23 10.04
N PRO A 58 -6.27 7.23 10.29
CA PRO A 58 -5.96 5.81 10.04
C PRO A 58 -5.56 5.51 8.59
N GLY A 59 -6.19 6.16 7.62
CA GLY A 59 -5.86 6.00 6.21
C GLY A 59 -4.46 6.53 5.88
N LYS A 60 -4.09 7.66 6.46
CA LYS A 60 -2.71 8.16 6.34
C LYS A 60 -1.70 7.21 7.00
N ILE A 61 -2.00 6.67 8.18
CA ILE A 61 -1.08 5.74 8.86
C ILE A 61 -0.80 4.51 8.00
N LEU A 62 -1.84 3.90 7.41
CA LEU A 62 -1.65 2.74 6.53
C LEU A 62 -0.89 3.09 5.26
N LEU A 63 -1.11 4.27 4.68
CA LEU A 63 -0.35 4.70 3.52
C LEU A 63 1.12 4.97 3.87
N ASP A 64 1.41 5.63 4.99
CA ASP A 64 2.78 5.86 5.46
C ASP A 64 3.52 4.53 5.69
N LEU A 65 2.83 3.50 6.19
CA LEU A 65 3.36 2.14 6.30
C LEU A 65 3.64 1.50 4.93
N ALA A 66 2.71 1.63 3.98
CA ALA A 66 2.94 1.12 2.62
C ALA A 66 4.14 1.81 1.95
N ILE A 67 4.33 3.10 2.22
CA ILE A 67 5.51 3.85 1.77
C ILE A 67 6.77 3.34 2.47
N ALA A 68 6.74 3.10 3.79
CA ALA A 68 7.88 2.53 4.51
C ALA A 68 8.31 1.18 3.91
N VAL A 69 7.36 0.29 3.60
CA VAL A 69 7.63 -0.99 2.92
C VAL A 69 8.23 -0.79 1.53
N ALA A 70 7.69 0.15 0.74
CA ALA A 70 8.24 0.48 -0.57
C ALA A 70 9.66 1.05 -0.51
N LEU A 71 10.04 1.63 0.63
CA LEU A 71 11.40 2.10 0.92
C LEU A 71 12.32 1.02 1.52
N GLY A 72 11.85 -0.22 1.61
CA GLY A 72 12.61 -1.36 2.11
C GLY A 72 12.42 -1.66 3.59
N GLY A 73 11.44 -1.04 4.26
CA GLY A 73 11.04 -1.43 5.60
C GLY A 73 10.40 -2.82 5.62
N ASP A 74 10.68 -3.58 6.67
CA ASP A 74 10.19 -4.94 6.86
C ASP A 74 9.39 -5.11 8.17
N CYS A 75 9.33 -4.06 8.99
CA CYS A 75 8.56 -4.04 10.23
C CYS A 75 7.81 -2.71 10.45
N LEU A 76 6.86 -2.71 11.40
CA LEU A 76 6.08 -1.51 11.73
C LEU A 76 6.93 -0.34 12.25
N ALA A 77 8.07 -0.64 12.89
CA ALA A 77 8.97 0.36 13.43
C ALA A 77 9.72 1.14 12.34
N ASP A 78 9.84 0.60 11.12
CA ASP A 78 10.50 1.26 9.99
C ASP A 78 9.73 2.47 9.46
N ILE A 79 8.49 2.69 9.95
CA ILE A 79 7.80 3.97 9.77
C ILE A 79 8.64 5.16 10.29
N ASN A 80 9.62 4.90 11.16
CA ASN A 80 10.61 5.88 11.60
C ASN A 80 11.42 6.49 10.45
N HIS A 81 11.72 5.73 9.39
CA HIS A 81 12.42 6.25 8.21
C HIS A 81 11.55 7.31 7.49
N VAL A 82 10.25 7.06 7.38
CA VAL A 82 9.30 8.02 6.81
C VAL A 82 9.12 9.23 7.74
N ARG A 83 9.08 8.99 9.05
CA ARG A 83 8.91 10.05 10.06
C ARG A 83 10.13 10.97 10.20
N ALA A 84 11.32 10.51 9.82
CA ALA A 84 12.55 11.29 9.89
C ALA A 84 12.54 12.50 8.94
N ASP A 85 11.76 12.44 7.85
CA ASP A 85 11.70 13.46 6.80
C ASP A 85 10.32 14.14 6.70
N PRO A 86 9.87 14.90 7.73
CA PRO A 86 8.55 15.52 7.75
C PRO A 86 8.34 16.56 6.64
N GLY A 87 9.42 17.08 6.05
CA GLY A 87 9.36 17.94 4.87
C GLY A 87 8.79 17.24 3.63
N VAL A 88 8.92 15.91 3.53
CA VAL A 88 8.40 15.08 2.43
C VAL A 88 7.09 14.40 2.82
N PHE A 89 7.04 13.85 4.03
CA PHE A 89 5.96 12.94 4.45
C PHE A 89 4.91 13.59 5.36
N GLY A 90 5.14 14.83 5.79
CA GLY A 90 4.28 15.54 6.74
C GLY A 90 4.29 14.87 8.12
N PRO A 91 3.23 15.07 8.93
CA PRO A 91 3.10 14.40 10.22
C PRO A 91 2.91 12.89 10.05
N VAL A 92 3.84 12.10 10.60
CA VAL A 92 3.83 10.63 10.56
C VAL A 92 3.67 10.09 11.98
N ALA A 93 2.83 9.06 12.14
CA ALA A 93 2.55 8.47 13.45
C ALA A 93 3.79 7.77 14.02
N SER A 94 3.87 7.68 15.36
CA SER A 94 4.87 6.88 16.04
C SER A 94 4.58 5.38 15.92
N ASP A 95 5.62 4.55 16.02
CA ASP A 95 5.49 3.08 16.02
C ASP A 95 4.44 2.55 17.03
N PRO A 96 4.40 3.00 18.31
CA PRO A 96 3.33 2.60 19.23
C PRO A 96 1.91 3.02 18.78
N THR A 97 1.79 4.10 18.00
CA THR A 97 0.51 4.54 17.43
C THR A 97 0.08 3.65 16.28
N VAL A 98 1.04 3.28 15.43
CA VAL A 98 0.84 2.30 14.36
C VAL A 98 0.39 0.97 14.95
N SER A 99 1.17 0.41 15.88
CA SER A 99 0.86 -0.88 16.53
C SER A 99 -0.55 -0.90 17.11
N ARG A 100 -0.96 0.16 17.83
CA ARG A 100 -2.34 0.30 18.35
C ARG A 100 -3.40 0.33 17.25
N LEU A 101 -3.15 1.01 16.13
CA LEU A 101 -4.08 1.00 15.00
C LEU A 101 -4.20 -0.42 14.42
N ILE A 102 -3.08 -1.09 14.16
CA ILE A 102 -3.08 -2.46 13.62
C ILE A 102 -3.82 -3.41 14.57
N SER A 103 -3.57 -3.34 15.88
CA SER A 103 -4.33 -4.12 16.87
C SER A 103 -5.84 -3.81 16.82
N THR A 104 -6.21 -2.54 16.62
CA THR A 104 -7.61 -2.13 16.54
C THR A 104 -8.29 -2.66 15.27
N LEU A 105 -7.60 -2.64 14.13
CA LEU A 105 -8.09 -3.21 12.87
C LEU A 105 -8.19 -4.75 12.95
N ALA A 106 -7.23 -5.39 13.64
CA ALA A 106 -7.19 -6.84 13.79
C ALA A 106 -8.33 -7.42 14.64
N THR A 107 -8.99 -6.61 15.47
CA THR A 107 -10.18 -7.04 16.24
C THR A 107 -11.30 -7.56 15.33
N ASP A 108 -11.45 -6.97 14.14
CA ASP A 108 -12.33 -7.46 13.06
C ASP A 108 -11.59 -7.31 11.72
N ALA A 109 -10.59 -8.18 11.54
CA ALA A 109 -9.76 -8.18 10.34
C ALA A 109 -10.57 -8.32 9.04
N PRO A 110 -11.61 -9.18 8.94
CA PRO A 110 -12.44 -9.25 7.73
C PRO A 110 -13.10 -7.91 7.36
N ALA A 111 -13.68 -7.20 8.32
CA ALA A 111 -14.29 -5.89 8.05
C ALA A 111 -13.24 -4.84 7.63
N ALA A 112 -12.10 -4.79 8.32
CA ALA A 112 -11.02 -3.88 8.00
C ALA A 112 -10.43 -4.15 6.60
N LEU A 113 -10.16 -5.41 6.27
CA LEU A 113 -9.65 -5.82 4.96
C LEU A 113 -10.65 -5.52 3.85
N SER A 114 -11.95 -5.75 4.08
CA SER A 114 -13.01 -5.40 3.12
C SER A 114 -13.02 -3.89 2.81
N ALA A 115 -12.95 -3.05 3.85
CA ALA A 115 -12.87 -1.60 3.70
C ALA A 115 -11.63 -1.16 2.92
N ILE A 116 -10.45 -1.68 3.27
CA ILE A 116 -9.19 -1.38 2.57
C ILE A 116 -9.24 -1.83 1.11
N ASN A 117 -9.79 -3.02 0.84
CA ASN A 117 -9.92 -3.55 -0.51
C ASN A 117 -10.88 -2.70 -1.36
N ALA A 118 -11.95 -2.16 -0.78
CA ALA A 118 -12.84 -1.24 -1.48
C ALA A 118 -12.11 0.05 -1.92
N ALA A 119 -11.32 0.66 -1.03
CA ALA A 119 -10.51 1.84 -1.36
C ALA A 119 -9.45 1.53 -2.44
N ARG A 120 -8.75 0.38 -2.32
CA ARG A 120 -7.78 -0.07 -3.33
C ARG A 120 -8.43 -0.33 -4.68
N ALA A 121 -9.60 -0.95 -4.72
CA ALA A 121 -10.33 -1.21 -5.97
C ALA A 121 -10.75 0.09 -6.66
N ALA A 122 -11.25 1.07 -5.90
CA ALA A 122 -11.58 2.39 -6.44
C ALA A 122 -10.34 3.11 -7.00
N ALA A 123 -9.22 3.11 -6.25
CA ALA A 123 -7.97 3.71 -6.70
C ALA A 123 -7.42 3.04 -7.96
N ARG A 124 -7.51 1.70 -8.04
CA ARG A 124 -7.13 0.94 -9.23
C ARG A 124 -7.97 1.31 -10.46
N ALA A 125 -9.28 1.44 -10.30
CA ALA A 125 -10.15 1.88 -11.40
C ALA A 125 -9.74 3.26 -11.94
N GLN A 126 -9.34 4.19 -11.06
CA GLN A 126 -8.80 5.48 -11.48
C GLN A 126 -7.44 5.35 -12.17
N ALA A 127 -6.56 4.49 -11.67
CA ALA A 127 -5.27 4.22 -12.30
C ALA A 127 -5.45 3.65 -13.74
N TRP A 128 -6.34 2.68 -13.91
CA TRP A 128 -6.67 2.13 -15.23
C TRP A 128 -7.30 3.16 -16.16
N THR A 129 -8.19 4.02 -15.64
CA THR A 129 -8.76 5.12 -16.42
C THR A 129 -7.66 6.07 -16.91
N ALA A 130 -6.71 6.43 -16.05
CA ALA A 130 -5.58 7.29 -16.40
C ALA A 130 -4.60 6.63 -17.39
N ALA A 131 -4.46 5.30 -17.33
CA ALA A 131 -3.60 4.54 -18.24
C ALA A 131 -4.19 4.42 -19.67
N GLY A 132 -5.50 4.62 -19.84
CA GLY A 132 -6.15 4.62 -21.15
C GLY A 132 -5.92 3.31 -21.92
N THR A 133 -5.31 3.40 -23.11
CA THR A 133 -5.03 2.23 -23.94
C THR A 133 -3.97 1.28 -23.37
N ALA A 134 -3.19 1.74 -22.38
CA ALA A 134 -2.21 0.92 -21.67
C ALA A 134 -2.80 0.15 -20.48
N ALA A 135 -4.08 0.38 -20.15
CA ALA A 135 -4.75 -0.32 -19.05
C ALA A 135 -4.94 -1.81 -19.37
N PRO A 136 -4.85 -2.71 -18.38
CA PRO A 136 -4.95 -4.15 -18.64
C PRO A 136 -6.36 -4.54 -19.13
N ASN A 137 -7.38 -3.77 -18.72
CA ASN A 137 -8.77 -3.93 -19.11
C ASN A 137 -9.14 -3.22 -20.44
N HIS A 138 -8.20 -2.56 -21.12
CA HIS A 138 -8.45 -1.92 -22.41
C HIS A 138 -8.80 -2.95 -23.48
N ASP A 139 -9.88 -2.68 -24.24
CA ASP A 139 -10.42 -3.55 -25.30
C ASP A 139 -10.63 -5.01 -24.88
N ARG A 140 -10.88 -5.24 -23.58
CA ARG A 140 -11.21 -6.57 -23.05
C ARG A 140 -12.70 -6.85 -23.12
N GLY A 141 -13.03 -8.08 -23.44
CA GLY A 141 -14.40 -8.57 -23.52
C GLY A 141 -14.43 -10.09 -23.63
N VAL A 142 -15.58 -10.66 -23.94
CA VAL A 142 -15.76 -12.14 -23.93
C VAL A 142 -14.79 -12.87 -24.87
N ARG A 143 -14.46 -12.28 -26.03
CA ARG A 143 -13.52 -12.89 -27.01
C ARG A 143 -12.04 -12.63 -26.69
N HIS A 144 -11.75 -11.60 -25.91
CA HIS A 144 -10.40 -11.20 -25.51
C HIS A 144 -10.43 -10.85 -24.02
N PRO A 145 -10.57 -11.85 -23.13
CA PRO A 145 -10.74 -11.60 -21.71
C PRO A 145 -9.47 -11.03 -21.09
N LEU A 146 -9.62 -10.31 -19.98
CA LEU A 146 -8.50 -10.04 -19.09
C LEU A 146 -8.07 -11.36 -18.45
N ILE A 147 -6.79 -11.70 -18.56
CA ILE A 147 -6.23 -12.90 -17.92
C ILE A 147 -5.90 -12.56 -16.47
N ILE A 148 -6.40 -13.40 -15.56
CA ILE A 148 -6.04 -13.37 -14.15
C ILE A 148 -5.20 -14.61 -13.89
N ASP A 149 -3.92 -14.41 -13.61
CA ASP A 149 -3.02 -15.47 -13.20
C ASP A 149 -3.19 -15.73 -11.70
N LEU A 150 -3.35 -17.01 -11.35
CA LEU A 150 -3.52 -17.46 -9.97
C LEU A 150 -2.33 -18.36 -9.63
N ASP A 151 -1.50 -17.91 -8.71
CA ASP A 151 -0.34 -18.68 -8.26
C ASP A 151 -0.17 -18.64 -6.74
N ALA A 152 0.33 -19.74 -6.19
CA ALA A 152 0.65 -19.84 -4.78
C ALA A 152 2.14 -19.54 -4.58
N THR A 153 2.43 -18.36 -4.03
CA THR A 153 3.82 -17.95 -3.77
C THR A 153 4.27 -18.52 -2.43
N LEU A 154 5.41 -19.20 -2.38
CA LEU A 154 6.01 -19.62 -1.12
C LEU A 154 6.71 -18.45 -0.44
N VAL A 155 6.23 -18.10 0.75
CA VAL A 155 6.86 -17.13 1.63
C VAL A 155 7.57 -17.89 2.74
N THR A 156 8.89 -17.93 2.67
CA THR A 156 9.70 -18.62 3.67
C THR A 156 9.64 -17.88 5.01
N ALA A 157 9.24 -18.58 6.06
CA ALA A 157 9.35 -18.11 7.43
C ALA A 157 10.05 -19.19 8.23
N HIS A 158 11.36 -19.07 8.36
CA HIS A 158 12.21 -20.05 9.05
C HIS A 158 11.80 -20.20 10.52
N SER A 159 11.84 -21.42 11.04
CA SER A 159 11.52 -21.70 12.44
C SER A 159 12.37 -22.85 12.98
N ASP A 160 13.26 -22.54 13.92
CA ASP A 160 14.05 -23.53 14.68
C ASP A 160 13.32 -24.07 15.92
N LYS A 161 12.04 -23.72 16.10
CA LYS A 161 11.27 -24.19 17.25
C LYS A 161 11.02 -25.69 17.18
N GLU A 162 11.11 -26.36 18.32
CA GLU A 162 10.67 -27.76 18.46
C GLU A 162 9.22 -27.89 17.97
N HIS A 163 8.97 -28.92 17.15
CA HIS A 163 7.68 -29.20 16.50
C HIS A 163 7.26 -28.27 15.35
N ALA A 164 8.17 -27.46 14.78
CA ALA A 164 7.89 -26.82 13.51
C ALA A 164 7.64 -27.89 12.42
N THR A 165 6.47 -27.85 11.77
CA THR A 165 6.10 -28.80 10.72
C THR A 165 6.43 -28.20 9.34
N PRO A 166 7.10 -28.95 8.45
CA PRO A 166 7.36 -28.46 7.10
C PRO A 166 6.07 -28.36 6.28
N ASN A 167 6.04 -27.41 5.35
CA ASN A 167 5.02 -27.34 4.30
C ASN A 167 5.20 -28.47 3.27
N TRP A 168 4.29 -28.56 2.29
CA TRP A 168 4.34 -29.56 1.22
C TRP A 168 5.68 -29.60 0.46
N LYS A 169 6.31 -28.45 0.24
CA LYS A 169 7.63 -28.35 -0.43
C LYS A 169 8.81 -28.55 0.54
N LYS A 170 8.56 -29.08 1.74
CA LYS A 170 9.57 -29.41 2.77
C LYS A 170 10.34 -28.20 3.32
N GLY A 171 9.81 -26.98 3.17
CA GLY A 171 10.31 -25.77 3.82
C GLY A 171 9.39 -25.29 4.94
N PHE A 172 9.66 -24.12 5.53
CA PHE A 172 8.79 -23.48 6.52
C PHE A 172 8.18 -22.18 5.98
N GLY A 173 6.99 -21.84 6.47
CA GLY A 173 6.31 -20.58 6.16
C GLY A 173 4.94 -20.76 5.51
N PHE A 174 4.57 -19.80 4.68
CA PHE A 174 3.21 -19.63 4.16
C PHE A 174 3.17 -19.81 2.64
N HIS A 175 1.99 -20.08 2.11
CA HIS A 175 1.75 -20.19 0.66
C HIS A 175 0.55 -19.33 0.24
N PRO A 176 0.59 -18.00 0.43
CA PRO A 176 -0.52 -17.15 0.04
C PRO A 176 -0.90 -17.34 -1.42
N LEU A 177 -2.21 -17.36 -1.69
CA LEU A 177 -2.72 -17.38 -3.05
C LEU A 177 -2.74 -15.95 -3.58
N CYS A 178 -2.03 -15.73 -4.67
CA CYS A 178 -1.91 -14.45 -5.32
C CYS A 178 -2.75 -14.46 -6.61
N ALA A 179 -3.42 -13.34 -6.88
CA ALA A 179 -4.10 -13.10 -8.15
C ALA A 179 -3.47 -11.89 -8.83
N PHE A 180 -3.02 -12.05 -10.08
CA PHE A 180 -2.39 -11.00 -10.88
C PHE A 180 -3.17 -10.74 -12.17
N ALA A 181 -3.41 -9.47 -12.49
CA ALA A 181 -3.87 -9.10 -13.82
C ALA A 181 -2.68 -9.12 -14.78
N ASP A 182 -2.76 -9.93 -15.82
CA ASP A 182 -1.73 -9.99 -16.85
C ASP A 182 -1.78 -8.74 -17.74
N HIS A 183 -0.65 -8.04 -17.87
CA HIS A 183 -0.46 -6.92 -18.80
C HIS A 183 0.08 -7.35 -20.17
N GLN A 184 -0.02 -8.65 -20.48
CA GLN A 184 0.44 -9.28 -21.71
C GLN A 184 1.97 -9.19 -21.87
N ALA A 185 2.46 -9.50 -23.08
CA ALA A 185 3.88 -9.70 -23.36
C ALA A 185 4.82 -8.54 -22.99
N ALA A 186 4.31 -7.31 -22.86
CA ALA A 186 5.11 -6.12 -22.58
C ALA A 186 5.00 -5.61 -21.14
N GLY A 187 4.12 -6.18 -20.31
CA GLY A 187 3.86 -5.67 -18.97
C GLY A 187 4.12 -6.70 -17.87
N THR A 188 4.48 -6.19 -16.70
CA THR A 188 4.54 -6.99 -15.47
C THR A 188 3.13 -7.15 -14.91
N GLY A 189 2.80 -8.32 -14.36
CA GLY A 189 1.48 -8.54 -13.75
C GLY A 189 1.17 -7.55 -12.62
N GLU A 190 -0.09 -7.11 -12.53
CA GLU A 190 -0.55 -6.23 -11.44
C GLU A 190 -1.21 -7.06 -10.32
N PRO A 191 -0.77 -6.96 -9.06
CA PRO A 191 -1.39 -7.68 -7.96
C PRO A 191 -2.83 -7.18 -7.68
N LEU A 192 -3.79 -8.10 -7.84
CA LEU A 192 -5.20 -7.88 -7.56
C LEU A 192 -5.52 -8.21 -6.10
N ALA A 193 -5.14 -9.42 -5.66
CA ALA A 193 -5.40 -9.95 -4.33
C ALA A 193 -4.24 -10.85 -3.85
N ILE A 194 -4.05 -10.89 -2.53
CA ILE A 194 -3.16 -11.82 -1.81
C ILE A 194 -4.01 -12.34 -0.64
N MET A 195 -4.15 -13.66 -0.53
CA MET A 195 -4.97 -14.34 0.49
C MET A 195 -4.16 -15.36 1.26
#